data_AF-A0A8T4DFE7-F1
#
_entry.id   AF-A0A8T4DFE7-F1
#
_cell.length_a   1.000
_cell.length_b   1.000
_cell.length_c   1.000
_cell.angle_alpha   90.00
_cell.angle_beta   90.00
_cell.angle_gamma   90.00
#
_symmetry.space_group_name_H-M   'P 1'
#
loop_
_entity.id
_entity.type
_entity.pdbx_description
1 polymer ?
#
loop_
_entity_poly.entity_id
_entity_poly.type
_entity_poly.pdbx_seq_one_letter_code
_entity_poly.pdbx_strand_id
1 'polypeptide(L)'
;MTEEAKSYKCKYCGETFAKPLLLAHHVRSKHKRAKKREKKAAVAVMGAEQLNKTIEAIGILKGLQVSPNLSEEEKKILGDVSKRIEALLADIQKSK
;
A
#
# COMPACT_ATOMS: atom_id res chain seq x y z
N MET A 1 0.24 -2.85 -44.46
CA MET A 1 -0.18 -2.91 -43.05
C MET A 1 0.79 -3.84 -42.33
N THR A 2 1.95 -3.33 -41.90
CA THR A 2 2.95 -4.13 -41.18
C THR A 2 2.67 -4.00 -39.70
N GLU A 3 2.08 -5.02 -39.12
CA GLU A 3 1.84 -5.10 -37.68
C GLU A 3 3.19 -5.26 -36.98
N GLU A 4 3.65 -4.19 -36.33
CA GLU A 4 4.76 -4.23 -35.40
C GLU A 4 4.37 -5.18 -34.26
N ALA A 5 4.81 -6.43 -34.36
CA ALA A 5 4.61 -7.43 -33.32
C ALA A 5 5.36 -6.99 -32.07
N LYS A 6 4.72 -6.14 -31.24
CA LYS A 6 5.18 -5.79 -29.91
C LYS A 6 5.36 -7.09 -29.15
N SER A 7 6.62 -7.45 -28.96
CA SER A 7 7.02 -8.66 -28.27
C SER A 7 7.04 -8.36 -26.77
N TYR A 8 6.20 -9.05 -26.02
CA TYR A 8 6.00 -8.84 -24.58
C TYR A 8 6.86 -9.81 -23.80
N LYS A 9 7.96 -9.31 -23.23
CA LYS A 9 8.90 -10.13 -22.45
C LYS A 9 8.46 -10.27 -21.00
N CYS A 10 8.53 -11.50 -20.46
CA CYS A 10 8.28 -11.77 -19.06
C CYS A 10 9.46 -11.28 -18.20
N LYS A 11 9.16 -10.48 -17.17
CA LYS A 11 10.17 -9.95 -16.24
C LYS A 11 10.82 -11.02 -15.36
N TYR A 12 10.19 -12.20 -15.19
CA TYR A 12 10.66 -13.25 -14.26
C TYR A 12 11.47 -14.35 -14.93
N CYS A 13 11.16 -14.72 -16.17
CA CYS A 13 11.84 -15.80 -16.89
C CYS A 13 12.43 -15.36 -18.23
N GLY A 14 12.13 -14.15 -18.70
CA GLY A 14 12.63 -13.64 -19.97
C GLY A 14 11.95 -14.21 -21.22
N GLU A 15 10.91 -15.04 -21.07
CA GLU A 15 10.12 -15.55 -22.21
C GLU A 15 9.41 -14.42 -22.95
N THR A 16 9.37 -14.53 -24.28
CA THR A 16 8.83 -13.48 -25.16
C THR A 16 7.52 -13.95 -25.76
N PHE A 17 6.46 -13.17 -25.59
CA PHE A 17 5.12 -13.49 -26.06
C PHE A 17 4.66 -12.47 -27.11
N ALA A 18 4.01 -12.93 -28.18
CA ALA A 18 3.47 -12.05 -29.22
C ALA A 18 2.23 -11.26 -28.77
N LYS A 19 1.61 -11.65 -27.64
CA LYS A 19 0.38 -11.02 -27.12
C LYS A 19 0.50 -10.74 -25.62
N PRO A 20 -0.04 -9.62 -25.13
CA PRO A 20 -0.01 -9.29 -23.70
C PRO A 20 -0.86 -10.26 -22.87
N LEU A 21 -1.94 -10.81 -23.44
CA LEU A 21 -2.81 -11.79 -22.79
C LEU A 21 -2.05 -13.09 -22.46
N LEU A 22 -1.20 -13.55 -23.37
CA LEU A 22 -0.39 -14.77 -23.19
C LEU A 22 0.66 -14.56 -22.09
N LEU A 23 1.31 -13.40 -22.08
CA LEU A 23 2.21 -13.03 -20.99
C LEU A 23 1.48 -12.99 -19.64
N ALA A 24 0.28 -12.39 -19.58
CA ALA A 24 -0.50 -12.32 -18.34
C ALA A 24 -0.91 -13.71 -17.82
N HIS A 25 -1.33 -14.62 -18.71
CA HIS A 25 -1.63 -16.01 -18.36
C HIS A 25 -0.38 -16.76 -17.88
N HIS A 26 0.73 -16.61 -18.60
CA HIS A 26 2.01 -17.19 -18.24
C HIS A 26 2.46 -16.76 -16.83
N VAL A 27 2.43 -15.45 -16.54
CA VAL A 27 2.78 -14.92 -15.21
C VAL A 27 1.83 -15.43 -14.12
N ARG A 28 0.54 -15.57 -14.43
CA ARG A 28 -0.46 -16.09 -13.47
C ARG A 28 -0.24 -17.57 -13.13
N SER A 29 0.07 -18.39 -14.14
CA SER A 29 0.19 -19.84 -13.99
C SER A 29 1.58 -20.29 -13.54
N LYS A 30 2.65 -19.67 -14.05
CA LYS A 30 4.05 -20.04 -13.75
C LYS A 30 4.66 -19.20 -12.62
N HIS A 31 4.22 -17.95 -12.44
CA HIS A 31 4.79 -17.01 -11.46
C HIS A 31 3.82 -16.63 -10.34
N LYS A 32 2.89 -17.53 -9.97
CA LYS A 32 1.88 -17.34 -8.91
C LYS A 32 2.48 -16.89 -7.56
N ARG A 33 3.67 -17.38 -7.20
CA ARG A 33 4.40 -17.00 -5.97
C ARG A 33 5.09 -15.63 -6.08
N ALA A 34 5.54 -15.23 -7.27
CA ALA A 34 6.17 -13.92 -7.50
C ALA A 34 5.15 -12.77 -7.40
N LYS A 35 3.92 -12.96 -7.92
CA LYS A 35 2.81 -12.01 -7.78
C LYS A 35 2.42 -11.71 -6.32
N LYS A 36 2.53 -12.70 -5.41
CA LYS A 36 2.25 -12.49 -3.98
C LYS A 36 3.28 -11.55 -3.35
N ARG A 37 4.56 -11.67 -3.75
CA ARG A 37 5.64 -10.78 -3.28
C ARG A 37 5.53 -9.37 -3.88
N GLU A 38 5.16 -9.24 -5.15
CA GLU A 38 4.95 -7.91 -5.77
C GLU A 38 3.73 -7.18 -5.24
N LYS A 39 2.60 -7.86 -5.01
CA LYS A 39 1.45 -7.23 -4.36
C LYS A 39 1.81 -6.77 -2.95
N LYS A 40 2.58 -7.57 -2.20
CA LYS A 40 3.08 -7.17 -0.86
C LYS A 40 4.05 -5.99 -0.94
N ALA A 41 4.93 -5.95 -1.95
CA ALA A 41 5.90 -4.88 -2.14
C ALA A 41 5.25 -3.58 -2.66
N ALA A 42 4.30 -3.64 -3.60
CA ALA A 42 3.55 -2.48 -4.08
C ALA A 42 2.66 -1.87 -2.98
N VAL A 43 2.04 -2.73 -2.14
CA VAL A 43 1.32 -2.29 -0.94
C VAL A 43 2.28 -1.70 0.10
N ALA A 44 3.49 -2.24 0.25
CA ALA A 44 4.50 -1.68 1.15
C ALA A 44 5.06 -0.32 0.67
N VAL A 45 5.21 -0.12 -0.64
CA VAL A 45 5.69 1.15 -1.23
C VAL A 45 4.61 2.23 -1.19
N MET A 46 3.35 1.91 -1.55
CA MET A 46 2.23 2.83 -1.32
C MET A 46 2.00 3.09 0.18
N GLY A 47 2.32 2.11 1.03
CA GLY A 47 2.24 2.23 2.48
C GLY A 47 3.22 3.25 3.05
N ALA A 48 4.47 3.29 2.58
CA ALA A 48 5.51 4.15 3.20
C ALA A 48 5.21 5.66 3.13
N GLU A 49 4.72 6.16 1.98
CA GLU A 49 4.33 7.57 1.85
C GLU A 49 3.05 7.89 2.64
N GLN A 50 2.06 6.99 2.57
CA GLN A 50 0.82 7.15 3.32
C GLN A 50 1.04 7.04 4.84
N LEU A 51 2.03 6.28 5.30
CA LEU A 51 2.43 6.19 6.71
C LEU A 51 2.99 7.51 7.22
N ASN A 52 3.87 8.18 6.47
CA ASN A 52 4.39 9.50 6.87
C ASN A 52 3.28 10.54 6.99
N LYS A 53 2.40 10.64 5.97
CA LYS A 53 1.22 11.53 6.03
C LYS A 53 0.29 11.20 7.22
N THR A 54 0.18 9.91 7.56
CA THR A 54 -0.61 9.46 8.73
C THR A 54 0.04 9.90 10.04
N ILE A 55 1.37 9.84 10.17
CA ILE A 55 2.09 10.32 11.35
C ILE A 55 1.90 11.83 11.54
N GLU A 56 1.98 12.61 10.46
CA GLU A 56 1.73 14.05 10.50
C GLU A 56 0.28 14.37 10.94
N ALA A 57 -0.71 13.66 10.38
CA ALA A 57 -2.10 13.81 10.76
C ALA A 57 -2.37 13.49 12.25
N ILE A 58 -1.70 12.47 12.81
CA ILE A 58 -1.80 12.15 14.25
C ILE A 58 -1.24 13.28 15.10
N GLY A 59 -0.15 13.93 14.69
CA GLY A 59 0.42 15.09 15.37
C GLY A 59 -0.58 16.24 15.48
N ILE A 60 -1.28 16.54 14.38
CA ILE A 60 -2.34 17.56 14.36
C ILE A 60 -3.52 17.15 15.27
N LEU A 61 -3.97 15.88 15.21
CA LEU A 61 -5.05 15.37 16.05
C LEU A 61 -4.72 15.46 17.55
N LYS A 62 -3.49 15.10 17.94
CA LYS A 62 -3.00 15.25 19.32
C LYS A 62 -2.93 16.73 19.73
N GLY A 63 -2.52 17.62 18.83
CA GLY A 63 -2.55 19.06 19.08
C GLY A 63 -3.96 19.59 19.34
N LEU A 64 -4.96 19.11 18.59
CA LEU A 64 -6.37 19.49 18.76
C LEU A 64 -6.96 19.03 20.10
N GLN A 65 -6.51 17.89 20.66
CA GLN A 65 -6.95 17.42 21.99
C GLN A 65 -6.62 18.39 23.14
N VAL A 66 -5.55 19.19 22.99
CA VAL A 66 -5.09 20.15 24.00
C VAL A 66 -5.83 21.49 23.88
N SER A 67 -6.59 21.70 22.79
CA SER A 67 -7.27 22.97 22.55
C SER A 67 -8.34 23.25 23.64
N PRO A 68 -8.36 24.45 24.21
CA PRO A 68 -9.36 24.84 25.22
C PRO A 68 -10.77 25.00 24.62
N ASN A 69 -10.91 24.95 23.29
CA ASN A 69 -12.18 25.15 22.59
C ASN A 69 -12.98 23.86 22.37
N LEU A 70 -12.43 22.68 22.71
CA LEU A 70 -13.12 21.39 22.59
C LEU A 70 -13.71 20.93 23.92
N SER A 71 -14.91 20.36 23.86
CA SER A 71 -15.59 19.74 25.00
C SER A 71 -14.91 18.43 25.42
N GLU A 72 -15.12 17.98 26.66
CA GLU A 72 -14.45 16.78 27.21
C GLU A 72 -14.78 15.51 26.41
N GLU A 73 -16.00 15.41 25.89
CA GLU A 73 -16.45 14.31 25.04
C GLU A 73 -15.71 14.27 23.69
N GLU A 74 -15.49 15.44 23.08
CA GLU A 74 -14.77 15.55 21.80
C GLU A 74 -13.28 15.19 21.96
N LYS A 75 -12.67 15.62 23.07
CA LYS A 75 -11.30 15.24 23.44
C LYS A 75 -11.17 13.73 23.65
N LYS A 76 -12.15 13.11 24.29
CA LYS A 76 -12.20 11.65 24.50
C LYS A 76 -12.32 10.89 23.19
N ILE A 77 -13.15 11.37 22.25
CA ILE A 77 -13.29 10.78 20.91
C ILE A 77 -11.98 10.87 20.14
N LEU A 78 -11.35 12.05 20.10
CA LEU A 78 -10.05 12.24 19.48
C LEU A 78 -8.96 11.34 20.11
N GLY A 79 -9.03 11.14 21.43
CA GLY A 79 -8.15 10.24 22.17
C GLY A 79 -8.24 8.80 21.70
N ASP A 80 -9.46 8.29 21.55
CA ASP A 80 -9.72 6.94 21.08
C ASP A 80 -9.27 6.75 19.61
N VAL A 81 -9.57 7.73 18.76
CA VAL A 81 -9.15 7.73 17.35
C VAL A 81 -7.62 7.70 17.23
N SER A 82 -6.89 8.51 18.00
CA SER A 82 -5.41 8.48 18.01
C SER A 82 -4.88 7.09 18.35
N LYS A 83 -5.39 6.46 19.43
CA LYS A 83 -4.95 5.14 19.87
C LYS A 83 -5.19 4.06 18.83
N ARG A 84 -6.35 4.09 18.16
CA ARG A 84 -6.69 3.14 17.10
C ARG A 84 -5.76 3.26 15.90
N ILE A 85 -5.40 4.50 15.52
CA ILE A 85 -4.46 4.72 14.43
C ILE A 85 -3.06 4.26 14.83
N GLU A 86 -2.59 4.55 16.05
CA GLU A 86 -1.31 4.07 16.57
C GLU A 86 -1.21 2.53 16.58
N ALA A 87 -2.29 1.83 16.94
CA ALA A 87 -2.36 0.37 16.87
C ALA A 87 -2.27 -0.17 15.44
N LEU A 88 -2.93 0.48 14.47
CA LEU A 88 -2.84 0.11 13.05
C LEU A 88 -1.42 0.32 12.51
N LEU A 89 -0.77 1.43 12.88
CA LEU A 89 0.62 1.70 12.50
C LEU A 89 1.58 0.63 13.05
N ALA A 90 1.39 0.22 14.30
CA ALA A 90 2.20 -0.83 14.92
C ALA A 90 2.03 -2.19 14.23
N ASP A 91 0.82 -2.55 13.82
CA ASP A 91 0.54 -3.80 13.09
C ASP A 91 1.19 -3.81 11.69
N ILE A 92 1.15 -2.67 11.01
CA ILE A 92 1.80 -2.47 9.70
C ILE A 92 3.33 -2.59 9.83
N GLN A 93 3.93 -2.02 10.87
CA GLN A 93 5.37 -2.13 11.12
C GLN A 93 5.79 -3.57 11.48
N LYS A 94 4.95 -4.32 12.22
CA LYS A 94 5.21 -5.71 12.62
C LYS A 94 5.06 -6.71 11.47
N SER A 95 4.29 -6.36 10.44
CA SER A 95 4.07 -7.17 9.23
C SER A 95 5.18 -7.05 8.17
N LYS A 96 6.21 -6.21 8.42
CA LYS A 96 7.34 -5.92 7.52
C LYS A 96 8.46 -6.94 7.65
#